data_AF-A0A4Q6FIP1-F1
#
_entry.id   AF-A0A4Q6FIP1-F1
#
_cell.length_a   1.000
_cell.length_b   1.000
_cell.length_c   1.000
_cell.angle_alpha   90.00
_cell.angle_beta   90.00
_cell.angle_gamma   90.00
#
_symmetry.space_group_name_H-M   'P 1'
#
loop_
_entity.id
_entity.type
_entity.pdbx_description
1 polymer ?
#
loop_
_entity_poly.entity_id
_entity_poly.type
_entity_poly.pdbx_seq_one_letter_code
_entity_poly.pdbx_strand_id
1 'polypeptide(L)'
;MTAKARYRSSSSFLQIFLALLWGSWLGFTPTWLTLQVVTLIVALTFLRLPLIWMASSFAFSWIAGAFLLDPLMDKLGVYLLRLPSLDHFWTEMAKAPVLPWTQFNNSMVLGSFLLGILTIPWWAYVAWNLRRRAPLR
;
A
#
# COMPACT_ATOMS: atom_id res chain seq x y z
N MET A 1 27.84 -27.23 20.73
CA MET A 1 27.21 -27.14 19.38
C MET A 1 25.71 -26.98 19.63
N THR A 2 25.11 -25.80 19.45
CA THR A 2 24.49 -25.41 18.18
C THR A 2 24.60 -23.90 17.96
N ALA A 3 25.07 -23.53 16.78
CA ALA A 3 25.19 -22.15 16.34
C ALA A 3 23.80 -21.50 16.34
N LYS A 4 23.64 -20.46 17.17
CA LYS A 4 22.50 -19.55 17.12
C LYS A 4 22.53 -18.88 15.75
N ALA A 5 21.72 -19.37 14.80
CA ALA A 5 21.58 -18.79 13.47
C ALA A 5 21.10 -17.34 13.63
N ARG A 6 22.06 -16.42 13.66
CA ARG A 6 21.81 -14.99 13.73
C ARG A 6 21.30 -14.58 12.37
N TYR A 7 19.99 -14.68 12.16
CA TYR A 7 19.32 -14.19 10.96
C TYR A 7 19.53 -12.68 10.88
N ARG A 8 20.56 -12.26 10.14
CA ARG A 8 20.93 -10.87 9.92
C ARG A 8 20.71 -10.57 8.45
N SER A 9 19.47 -10.23 8.06
CA SER A 9 19.26 -9.56 6.79
C SER A 9 19.43 -8.06 7.02
N SER A 10 20.59 -7.51 6.64
CA SER A 10 20.73 -6.07 6.45
C SER A 10 19.82 -5.68 5.28
N SER A 11 18.57 -5.33 5.59
CA SER A 11 17.58 -4.99 4.57
C SER A 11 18.00 -3.70 3.87
N SER A 12 18.03 -3.72 2.53
CA SER A 12 18.34 -2.53 1.74
C SER A 12 17.29 -1.44 1.96
N PHE A 13 17.64 -0.17 1.73
CA PHE A 13 16.66 0.93 1.77
C PHE A 13 15.41 0.61 0.95
N LEU A 14 15.57 0.10 -0.27
CA LEU A 14 14.46 -0.24 -1.14
C LEU A 14 13.58 -1.34 -0.55
N GLN A 15 14.17 -2.33 0.13
CA GLN A 15 13.41 -3.39 0.77
C GLN A 15 12.58 -2.87 1.95
N ILE A 16 13.16 -1.99 2.77
CA ILE A 16 12.44 -1.35 3.89
C ILE A 16 11.33 -0.44 3.34
N PHE A 17 11.66 0.42 2.38
CA PHE A 17 10.72 1.34 1.76
C PHE A 17 9.54 0.61 1.12
N LEU A 18 9.81 -0.40 0.28
CA LEU A 18 8.76 -1.17 -0.39
C LEU A 18 7.94 -1.97 0.63
N ALA A 19 8.55 -2.57 1.65
CA ALA A 19 7.82 -3.26 2.71
C ALA A 19 6.86 -2.32 3.45
N LEU A 20 7.33 -1.12 3.82
CA LEU A 20 6.51 -0.12 4.49
C LEU A 20 5.35 0.33 3.59
N LEU A 21 5.65 0.66 2.33
CA LEU A 21 4.65 1.10 1.35
C LEU A 21 3.57 0.03 1.12
N TRP A 22 3.96 -1.20 0.81
CA TRP A 22 3.02 -2.31 0.55
C TRP A 22 2.21 -2.68 1.79
N GLY A 23 2.83 -2.71 2.97
CA GLY A 23 2.09 -2.94 4.21
C GLY A 23 1.05 -1.85 4.48
N SER A 24 1.38 -0.59 4.19
CA SER A 24 0.43 0.52 4.38
C SER A 24 -0.77 0.45 3.43
N TRP A 25 -0.54 0.10 2.16
CA TRP A 25 -1.61 -0.06 1.17
C TRP A 25 -2.58 -1.17 1.56
N LEU A 26 -2.06 -2.27 2.13
CA LEU A 26 -2.92 -3.29 2.71
C LEU A 26 -3.73 -2.80 3.90
N GLY A 27 -3.11 -2.01 4.78
CA GLY A 27 -3.79 -1.45 5.94
C GLY A 27 -4.97 -0.56 5.53
N PHE A 28 -4.88 0.10 4.37
CA PHE A 28 -5.95 0.92 3.81
C PHE A 28 -6.99 0.16 3.01
N THR A 29 -6.85 -1.16 2.84
CA THR A 29 -7.73 -1.90 1.95
C THR A 29 -9.08 -2.22 2.62
N PRO A 30 -10.21 -1.68 2.12
CA PRO A 30 -11.50 -1.85 2.80
C PRO A 30 -12.18 -3.19 2.52
N THR A 31 -11.84 -3.87 1.42
CA THR A 31 -12.50 -5.12 0.97
C THR A 31 -11.50 -6.17 0.46
N TRP A 32 -11.96 -7.42 0.37
CA TRP A 32 -11.10 -8.59 0.14
C TRP A 32 -10.62 -8.79 -1.32
N LEU A 33 -11.11 -7.99 -2.28
CA LEU A 33 -10.86 -8.21 -3.72
C LEU A 33 -10.74 -6.87 -4.47
N THR A 34 -9.67 -6.13 -4.16
CA THR A 34 -9.43 -4.78 -4.68
C THR A 34 -8.15 -4.69 -5.49
N LEU A 35 -7.97 -3.56 -6.18
CA LEU A 35 -6.73 -3.21 -6.88
C LEU A 35 -5.49 -3.31 -5.96
N GLN A 36 -5.64 -2.99 -4.68
CA GLN A 36 -4.59 -3.06 -3.67
C GLN A 36 -4.16 -4.51 -3.37
N VAL A 37 -5.10 -5.45 -3.32
CA VAL A 37 -4.79 -6.86 -3.05
C VAL A 37 -4.06 -7.50 -4.23
N VAL A 38 -4.49 -7.21 -5.47
CA VAL A 38 -3.81 -7.70 -6.69
C VAL A 38 -2.37 -7.21 -6.74
N THR A 39 -2.18 -5.92 -6.52
CA THR A 39 -0.85 -5.29 -6.54
C THR A 39 0.05 -5.81 -5.40
N LEU A 40 -0.51 -6.09 -4.22
CA LEU A 40 0.21 -6.78 -3.15
C LEU A 40 0.66 -8.18 -3.56
N ILE A 41 -0.23 -9.02 -4.10
CA ILE A 41 0.11 -10.41 -4.44
C ILE A 41 1.28 -10.44 -5.41
N VAL A 42 1.26 -9.56 -6.41
CA VAL A 42 2.37 -9.35 -7.34
C VAL A 42 3.63 -8.93 -6.56
N ALA A 43 3.53 -7.93 -5.69
CA ALA A 43 4.66 -7.48 -4.87
C ALA A 43 5.27 -8.59 -4.02
N LEU A 44 4.48 -9.40 -3.32
CA LEU A 44 4.96 -10.50 -2.48
C LEU A 44 5.58 -11.65 -3.28
N THR A 45 5.07 -11.89 -4.48
CA THR A 45 5.56 -12.98 -5.35
C THR A 45 6.92 -12.63 -5.96
N PHE A 46 7.12 -11.38 -6.37
CA PHE A 46 8.33 -10.96 -7.07
C PHE A 46 9.37 -10.26 -6.18
N LEU A 47 8.96 -9.68 -5.04
CA LEU A 47 9.85 -8.91 -4.17
C LEU A 47 10.09 -9.65 -2.86
N ARG A 48 11.37 -9.82 -2.51
CA ARG A 48 11.77 -10.32 -1.18
C ARG A 48 11.71 -9.20 -0.16
N LEU A 49 10.50 -8.96 0.37
CA LEU A 49 10.25 -7.89 1.35
C LEU A 49 10.43 -8.39 2.79
N PRO A 50 11.08 -7.60 3.67
CA PRO A 50 11.21 -7.93 5.09
C PRO A 50 9.85 -7.82 5.80
N LEU A 51 9.33 -8.98 6.24
CA LEU A 51 7.99 -9.12 6.80
C LEU A 51 7.73 -8.24 8.04
N ILE A 52 8.75 -8.01 8.87
CA ILE A 52 8.63 -7.17 10.08
C ILE A 52 8.23 -5.73 9.73
N TRP A 53 8.87 -5.14 8.72
CA TRP A 53 8.58 -3.76 8.31
C TRP A 53 7.20 -3.66 7.67
N MET A 54 6.82 -4.65 6.86
CA MET A 54 5.52 -4.71 6.22
C MET A 54 4.38 -4.91 7.23
N ALA A 55 4.54 -5.83 8.19
CA ALA A 55 3.55 -6.08 9.23
C ALA A 55 3.36 -4.85 10.14
N SER A 56 4.45 -4.14 10.42
CA SER A 56 4.42 -2.92 11.24
C SER A 56 3.67 -1.78 10.56
N SER A 57 3.94 -1.51 9.28
CA SER A 57 3.19 -0.48 8.54
C SER A 57 1.75 -0.89 8.30
N PHE A 58 1.49 -2.18 8.05
CA PHE A 58 0.13 -2.73 7.96
C PHE A 58 -0.68 -2.46 9.22
N ALA A 59 -0.17 -2.86 10.39
CA ALA A 59 -0.89 -2.67 11.65
C ALA A 59 -1.18 -1.20 11.92
N PHE A 60 -0.19 -0.32 11.67
CA PHE A 60 -0.37 1.13 11.83
C PHE A 60 -1.43 1.68 10.88
N SER A 61 -1.34 1.37 9.59
CA SER A 61 -2.26 1.85 8.57
C SER A 61 -3.66 1.26 8.70
N TRP A 62 -3.81 0.04 9.21
CA TRP A 62 -5.10 -0.58 9.48
C TRP A 62 -5.87 0.19 10.56
N ILE A 63 -5.19 0.51 11.66
CA ILE A 63 -5.78 1.29 12.76
C ILE A 63 -6.08 2.73 12.29
N ALA A 64 -5.14 3.36 11.59
CA ALA A 64 -5.34 4.71 11.05
C ALA A 64 -6.46 4.76 9.99
N GLY A 65 -6.53 3.74 9.14
CA GLY A 65 -7.56 3.52 8.13
C GLY A 65 -8.95 3.52 8.76
N ALA A 66 -9.20 2.50 9.58
CA ALA A 66 -10.52 2.21 10.14
C ALA A 66 -11.12 3.33 11.01
N PHE A 67 -10.29 4.13 11.68
CA PHE A 67 -10.78 5.14 12.62
C PHE A 67 -10.69 6.59 12.13
N LEU A 68 -9.69 6.93 11.31
CA LEU A 68 -9.44 8.33 10.91
C LEU A 68 -9.63 8.56 9.42
N LEU A 69 -9.19 7.61 8.58
CA LEU A 69 -9.06 7.86 7.15
C LEU A 69 -10.25 7.35 6.34
N ASP A 70 -11.11 6.49 6.88
CA ASP A 70 -12.30 5.97 6.19
C ASP A 70 -13.20 7.08 5.58
N PRO A 71 -13.60 8.15 6.31
CA PRO A 71 -14.39 9.23 5.72
C PRO A 71 -13.62 10.05 4.69
N LEU A 72 -12.28 10.11 4.80
CA LEU A 72 -11.42 10.83 3.86
C LEU A 72 -11.27 10.04 2.56
N MET A 73 -11.07 8.73 2.65
CA MET A 73 -11.01 7.82 1.50
C MET A 73 -12.29 7.91 0.68
N ASP A 74 -13.45 7.78 1.32
CA ASP A 74 -14.72 7.84 0.61
C ASP A 74 -14.91 9.19 -0.11
N LYS A 75 -14.65 10.31 0.57
CA LYS A 75 -14.74 11.66 -0.04
C LYS A 75 -13.81 11.82 -1.24
N LEU A 76 -12.56 11.36 -1.14
CA LEU A 76 -11.59 11.43 -2.23
C LEU A 76 -12.02 10.56 -3.43
N GLY A 77 -12.53 9.36 -3.16
CA GLY A 77 -13.04 8.48 -4.21
C GLY A 77 -14.26 9.04 -4.91
N VAL A 78 -15.24 9.56 -4.15
CA VAL A 78 -16.43 10.22 -4.73
C VAL A 78 -16.02 11.41 -5.58
N TYR A 79 -15.06 12.21 -5.11
CA TYR A 79 -14.54 13.36 -5.87
C TYR A 79 -13.94 12.92 -7.21
N LEU A 80 -13.10 11.87 -7.22
CA LEU A 80 -12.53 11.33 -8.45
C LEU A 80 -13.56 10.71 -9.40
N LEU A 81 -14.54 9.98 -8.88
CA LEU A 81 -15.57 9.33 -9.69
C LEU A 81 -16.55 10.34 -10.31
N ARG A 82 -16.68 11.53 -9.73
CA ARG A 82 -17.57 12.59 -10.21
C ARG A 82 -16.87 13.66 -11.04
N LEU A 83 -15.56 13.53 -11.25
CA LEU A 83 -14.77 14.47 -12.05
C LEU A 83 -15.11 14.27 -13.54
N PRO A 84 -15.79 15.22 -14.20
CA PRO A 84 -16.30 15.00 -15.57
C PRO A 84 -15.16 14.73 -16.58
N SER A 85 -13.97 15.27 -16.33
CA SER A 85 -12.78 15.03 -17.14
C SER A 85 -12.31 13.58 -17.12
N LEU A 86 -12.71 12.79 -16.12
CA LEU A 86 -12.34 11.38 -15.97
C LEU A 86 -13.43 10.42 -16.42
N ASP A 87 -14.62 10.90 -16.81
CA ASP A 87 -15.74 10.04 -17.22
C ASP A 87 -15.36 9.09 -18.36
N HIS A 88 -14.64 9.61 -19.37
CA HIS A 88 -14.17 8.77 -20.47
C HIS A 88 -13.16 7.71 -19.99
N PHE A 89 -12.23 8.07 -19.11
CA PHE A 89 -11.25 7.15 -18.54
C PHE A 89 -11.91 6.00 -17.77
N TRP A 90 -12.86 6.33 -16.88
CA TRP A 90 -13.61 5.33 -16.13
C TRP A 90 -14.47 4.43 -17.03
N THR A 91 -15.05 5.01 -18.08
CA THR A 91 -15.85 4.26 -19.07
C THR A 91 -15.00 3.25 -19.84
N GLU A 92 -13.79 3.63 -20.28
CA GLU A 92 -12.89 2.70 -20.97
C GLU A 92 -12.37 1.60 -20.03
N MET A 93 -12.05 1.94 -18.77
CA MET A 93 -11.71 0.93 -17.76
C MET A 93 -12.85 -0.05 -17.48
N ALA A 94 -14.11 0.43 -17.49
CA ALA A 94 -15.29 -0.40 -17.26
C ALA A 94 -15.54 -1.41 -18.40
N LYS A 95 -15.11 -1.10 -19.63
CA LYS A 95 -15.23 -1.99 -20.79
C LYS A 95 -14.16 -3.08 -20.84
N ALA A 96 -13.04 -2.90 -20.13
CA ALA A 96 -11.97 -3.87 -20.11
C ALA A 96 -12.40 -5.17 -19.41
N PRO A 97 -11.86 -6.34 -19.80
CA PRO A 97 -12.34 -7.63 -19.30
C PRO A 97 -12.02 -7.89 -17.82
N VAL A 98 -10.93 -7.31 -17.30
CA VAL A 98 -10.41 -7.62 -15.94
C VAL A 98 -10.54 -6.44 -14.97
N LEU A 99 -10.43 -5.20 -15.46
CA LEU A 99 -10.42 -4.01 -14.62
C LEU A 99 -11.70 -3.80 -13.79
N PRO A 100 -12.93 -4.11 -14.27
CA PRO A 100 -14.14 -4.01 -13.45
C PRO A 100 -14.08 -4.85 -12.16
N TRP A 101 -13.32 -5.94 -12.17
CA TRP A 101 -13.16 -6.81 -11.00
C TRP A 101 -12.27 -6.21 -9.90
N THR A 102 -11.54 -5.12 -10.17
CA THR A 102 -10.71 -4.45 -9.17
C THR A 102 -11.48 -3.51 -8.26
N GLN A 103 -12.80 -3.37 -8.45
CA GLN A 103 -13.67 -2.46 -7.72
C GLN A 103 -13.25 -0.99 -7.79
N PHE A 104 -12.69 -0.52 -8.91
CA PHE A 104 -12.28 0.89 -9.06
C PHE A 104 -13.46 1.87 -8.99
N ASN A 105 -14.68 1.39 -9.25
CA ASN A 105 -15.93 2.15 -9.12
C ASN A 105 -16.41 2.30 -7.67
N ASN A 106 -15.74 1.67 -6.71
CA ASN A 106 -15.98 1.86 -5.29
C ASN A 106 -15.14 3.06 -4.80
N SER A 107 -15.82 4.06 -4.23
CA SER A 107 -15.19 5.28 -3.71
C SER A 107 -14.14 5.00 -2.63
N MET A 108 -14.41 4.08 -1.69
CA MET A 108 -13.44 3.71 -0.68
C MET A 108 -12.19 3.06 -1.28
N VAL A 109 -12.37 2.18 -2.27
CA VAL A 109 -11.25 1.50 -2.96
C VAL A 109 -10.41 2.50 -3.75
N LEU A 110 -11.05 3.41 -4.48
CA LEU A 110 -10.35 4.42 -5.27
C LEU A 110 -9.66 5.46 -4.38
N GLY A 111 -10.32 5.90 -3.31
CA GLY A 111 -9.77 6.84 -2.35
C GLY A 111 -8.60 6.28 -1.54
N SER A 112 -8.70 5.02 -1.10
CA SER A 112 -7.59 4.32 -0.43
C SER A 112 -6.39 4.12 -1.37
N PHE A 113 -6.63 3.86 -2.66
CA PHE A 113 -5.55 3.79 -3.66
C PHE A 113 -4.82 5.13 -3.79
N LEU A 114 -5.57 6.24 -3.92
CA LEU A 114 -4.99 7.57 -3.96
C LEU A 114 -4.22 7.91 -2.68
N LEU A 115 -4.81 7.69 -1.50
CA LEU A 115 -4.13 7.93 -0.24
C LEU A 115 -2.84 7.11 -0.14
N GLY A 116 -2.89 5.86 -0.58
CA GLY A 116 -1.72 5.02 -0.72
C GLY A 116 -0.60 5.69 -1.53
N ILE A 117 -0.90 6.23 -2.71
CA ILE A 117 0.07 6.96 -3.54
C ILE A 117 0.60 8.19 -2.79
N LEU A 118 -0.26 8.95 -2.12
CA LEU A 118 0.13 10.14 -1.37
C LEU A 118 1.05 9.83 -0.19
N THR A 119 1.03 8.60 0.35
CA THR A 119 1.97 8.18 1.42
C THR A 119 3.37 7.78 0.93
N ILE A 120 3.62 7.69 -0.38
CA ILE A 120 4.95 7.35 -0.94
C ILE A 120 6.09 8.23 -0.38
N PRO A 121 6.03 9.58 -0.45
CA PRO A 121 7.11 10.41 0.06
C PRO A 121 7.32 10.26 1.57
N TRP A 122 6.23 10.04 2.32
CA TRP A 122 6.29 9.78 3.75
C TRP A 122 7.05 8.49 4.04
N TRP A 123 6.71 7.39 3.37
CA TRP A 123 7.41 6.11 3.58
C TRP A 123 8.86 6.13 3.10
N ALA A 124 9.17 6.88 2.06
CA ALA A 124 10.56 7.09 1.62
C ALA A 124 11.36 7.81 2.71
N TYR A 125 10.80 8.86 3.32
CA TYR A 125 11.42 9.55 4.45
C TYR A 125 11.61 8.63 5.67
N VAL A 126 10.59 7.85 6.04
CA VAL A 126 10.68 6.90 7.17
C VAL A 126 11.77 5.84 6.90
N ALA A 127 11.76 5.21 5.73
CA ALA A 127 12.76 4.21 5.36
C ALA A 127 14.19 4.78 5.35
N TRP A 128 14.34 6.02 4.90
CA TRP A 128 15.61 6.72 4.89
C TRP A 128 16.13 6.96 6.30
N ASN A 129 15.26 7.39 7.23
CA ASN A 129 15.62 7.57 8.63
C ASN A 129 15.94 6.25 9.34
N LEU A 130 15.17 5.20 9.09
CA LEU A 130 15.42 3.87 9.67
C LEU A 130 16.78 3.32 9.23
N ARG A 131 17.12 3.47 7.94
CA ARG A 131 18.42 3.04 7.43
C ARG A 131 19.57 3.87 8.00
N ARG A 132 19.42 5.20 8.13
CA ARG A 132 20.45 6.07 8.71
C ARG A 132 20.78 5.72 10.17
N ARG A 133 19.82 5.15 10.91
CA ARG A 133 19.98 4.76 12.32
C ARG A 133 20.52 3.34 12.51
N ALA A 134 20.57 2.52 11.45
CA ALA A 134 21.15 1.19 11.53
C ALA A 134 22.68 1.32 11.58
N PRO A 135 23.36 0.91 12.67
CA PRO A 135 24.81 1.03 12.76
C PRO A 135 25.46 0.20 11.67
N LEU A 136 26.29 0.83 10.85
CA LEU A 136 27.23 0.17 9.95
C LEU A 136 28.15 -0.69 10.83
N ARG A 137 27.92 -2.01 10.84
CA ARG A 137 28.82 -3.00 11.43
C ARG A 137 29.00 -4.13 10.43
#